data_AF-V4L7X4-F1
#
_entry.id   AF-V4L7X4-F1
#
_cell.length_a   1.000
_cell.length_b   1.000
_cell.length_c   1.000
_cell.angle_alpha   90.00
_cell.angle_beta   90.00
_cell.angle_gamma   90.00
#
_symmetry.space_group_name_H-M   'P 1'
#
loop_
_entity.id
_entity.type
_entity.pdbx_description
1 polymer ?
#
loop_
_entity_poly.entity_id
_entity_poly.type
_entity_poly.pdbx_seq_one_letter_code
_entity_poly.pdbx_strand_id
1 'polypeptide(L)'
;MPSTSLANGTVNGNADSVPLGVGGERADVVAVFTDDKPGVSMMEQLVPEITTHALSYLDYPSLCRLSMTNSLMRKAANDDNAWKALYHKDFTLEQVSVTPVNGWKAYYAATRAIISVNTEFFNIIRERSLQEMAQLWLNSDYVKCIHASGELFSGYNEVMQSWELCFNWEQGFDFQVHNVRSRILTDMAWVTMKAYLNVDAGPFLITNVFEFHNGRWHMVHHHSSVMLTDGVNQQV
;
A
#
# COMPACT_ATOMS: atom_id res chain seq x y z
N MET A 1 4.54 7.25 -41.52
CA MET A 1 5.10 7.73 -42.82
C MET A 1 5.67 9.11 -42.55
N PRO A 2 6.97 9.32 -42.78
CA PRO A 2 7.48 9.39 -44.15
C PRO A 2 8.63 8.43 -44.44
N SER A 3 8.66 8.01 -45.69
CA SER A 3 9.71 7.29 -46.38
C SER A 3 10.61 8.30 -47.11
N THR A 4 11.93 8.07 -47.10
CA THR A 4 12.84 8.54 -48.15
C THR A 4 14.04 7.61 -48.22
N SER A 5 14.30 7.12 -49.43
CA SER A 5 15.40 6.27 -49.88
C SER A 5 16.46 7.12 -50.57
N LEU A 6 17.68 6.56 -50.70
CA LEU A 6 18.69 6.68 -51.80
C LEU A 6 20.10 6.55 -51.16
N ALA A 7 20.82 5.43 -51.27
CA ALA A 7 21.49 4.80 -52.43
C ALA A 7 22.94 5.27 -52.68
N ASN A 8 23.81 4.25 -52.76
CA ASN A 8 24.98 4.05 -53.63
C ASN A 8 26.43 4.42 -53.25
N GLY A 9 27.30 3.45 -53.57
CA GLY A 9 28.74 3.56 -53.88
C GLY A 9 29.66 3.11 -52.74
N THR A 10 30.66 2.24 -52.88
CA THR A 10 31.41 1.81 -54.08
C THR A 10 32.21 0.53 -53.77
N VAL A 11 32.51 -0.24 -54.82
CA VAL A 11 33.24 -1.52 -54.91
C VAL A 11 34.76 -1.31 -55.04
N ASN A 12 35.57 -2.26 -54.55
CA ASN A 12 36.84 -2.79 -55.10
C ASN A 12 37.49 -3.69 -54.03
N GLY A 13 38.10 -4.86 -54.26
CA GLY A 13 38.52 -5.62 -55.44
C GLY A 13 39.62 -6.64 -55.03
N ASN A 14 39.81 -7.69 -55.83
CA ASN A 14 40.80 -8.80 -55.82
C ASN A 14 40.51 -10.03 -54.92
N ALA A 15 40.22 -11.24 -55.46
CA ALA A 15 40.99 -12.15 -56.35
C ALA A 15 42.19 -12.76 -55.61
N ASP A 16 42.49 -14.06 -55.56
CA ASP A 16 42.03 -15.29 -56.19
C ASP A 16 42.54 -16.46 -55.31
N SER A 17 41.80 -17.58 -55.22
CA SER A 17 42.36 -18.95 -55.35
C SER A 17 41.32 -19.99 -54.90
N VAL A 18 40.81 -20.77 -55.86
CA VAL A 18 40.10 -22.04 -55.65
C VAL A 18 41.11 -23.18 -55.86
N PRO A 19 41.02 -24.28 -55.09
CA PRO A 19 40.72 -25.54 -55.76
C PRO A 19 39.61 -26.36 -55.08
N LEU A 20 38.98 -27.17 -55.93
CA LEU A 20 37.85 -28.08 -55.70
C LEU A 20 38.08 -29.14 -54.62
N GLY A 21 37.01 -29.54 -53.92
CA GLY A 21 36.94 -30.89 -53.35
C GLY A 21 35.94 -31.15 -52.21
N VAL A 22 34.77 -31.70 -52.58
CA VAL A 22 34.00 -32.74 -51.88
C VAL A 22 33.21 -32.39 -50.59
N GLY A 23 31.88 -32.31 -50.77
CA GLY A 23 30.81 -32.93 -49.97
C GLY A 23 30.91 -33.03 -48.44
N GLY A 24 29.98 -32.36 -47.74
CA GLY A 24 29.63 -32.64 -46.34
C GLY A 24 28.56 -31.68 -45.84
N GLU A 25 27.41 -32.22 -45.43
CA GLU A 25 26.20 -31.53 -44.97
C GLU A 25 26.47 -30.50 -43.84
N ARG A 26 25.88 -29.31 -43.97
CA ARG A 26 25.70 -28.38 -42.85
C ARG A 26 24.52 -28.85 -42.00
N ALA A 27 24.81 -29.40 -40.83
CA ALA A 27 23.84 -29.42 -39.73
C ALA A 27 23.89 -28.05 -39.03
N ASP A 28 22.77 -27.34 -39.05
CA ASP A 28 22.53 -26.18 -38.19
C ASP A 28 22.65 -26.60 -36.72
N VAL A 29 23.69 -26.13 -36.04
CA VAL A 29 23.78 -26.23 -34.58
C VAL A 29 23.01 -25.04 -34.00
N VAL A 30 21.72 -25.26 -33.73
CA VAL A 30 20.98 -24.43 -32.78
C VAL A 30 21.67 -24.61 -31.44
N ALA A 31 22.34 -23.57 -30.95
CA ALA A 31 22.87 -23.54 -29.60
C ALA A 31 21.68 -23.54 -28.63
N VAL A 32 21.34 -24.73 -28.13
CA VAL A 32 20.42 -24.92 -27.01
C VAL A 32 21.13 -24.34 -25.77
N PHE A 33 20.49 -23.39 -25.10
CA PHE A 33 20.91 -22.97 -23.77
C PHE A 33 20.67 -24.12 -22.79
N THR A 34 21.66 -25.01 -22.66
CA THR A 34 21.75 -25.91 -21.52
C THR A 34 22.90 -25.44 -20.63
N ASP A 35 22.62 -24.50 -19.73
CA ASP A 35 23.44 -24.33 -18.52
C ASP A 35 22.56 -24.72 -17.33
N ASP A 36 22.27 -26.02 -17.26
CA ASP A 36 21.58 -26.64 -16.13
C ASP A 36 22.63 -26.85 -15.02
N LYS A 37 22.97 -25.76 -14.31
CA LYS A 37 23.77 -25.85 -13.10
C LYS A 37 22.94 -26.56 -12.03
N PRO A 38 23.34 -27.74 -11.55
CA PRO A 38 22.55 -28.49 -10.60
C PRO A 38 22.51 -27.72 -9.28
N GLY A 39 21.33 -27.18 -8.95
CA GLY A 39 21.06 -26.50 -7.68
C GLY A 39 20.74 -25.00 -7.77
N VAL A 40 20.75 -24.39 -8.97
CA VAL A 40 20.38 -22.99 -9.15
C VAL A 40 18.90 -22.90 -9.52
N SER A 41 18.06 -22.36 -8.64
CA SER A 41 16.61 -22.23 -8.89
C SER A 41 16.34 -21.34 -10.12
N MET A 42 15.28 -21.61 -10.91
CA MET A 42 14.92 -20.85 -12.11
C MET A 42 14.81 -19.32 -11.88
N MET A 43 14.45 -18.92 -10.66
CA MET A 43 14.43 -17.52 -10.22
C MET A 43 15.83 -16.88 -10.09
N GLU A 44 16.86 -17.68 -9.84
CA GLU A 44 18.25 -17.25 -9.68
C GLU A 44 18.91 -16.96 -11.04
N GLN A 45 18.31 -17.44 -12.12
CA GLN A 45 18.73 -17.19 -13.50
C GLN A 45 18.01 -15.99 -14.15
N LEU A 46 16.95 -15.49 -13.52
CA LEU A 46 16.23 -14.31 -14.01
C LEU A 46 17.07 -13.04 -13.80
N VAL A 47 17.09 -12.18 -14.81
CA VAL A 47 17.68 -10.85 -14.68
C VAL A 47 16.89 -10.03 -13.64
N PRO A 48 17.56 -9.15 -12.87
CA PRO A 48 16.94 -8.41 -11.77
C PRO A 48 15.64 -7.70 -12.16
N GLU A 49 15.57 -7.15 -13.37
CA GLU A 49 14.41 -6.43 -13.90
C GLU A 49 13.18 -7.34 -14.07
N ILE A 50 13.37 -8.58 -14.54
CA ILE A 50 12.29 -9.56 -14.69
C ILE A 50 11.84 -10.06 -13.31
N THR A 51 12.78 -10.26 -12.38
CA THR A 51 12.46 -10.65 -11.00
C THR A 51 11.64 -9.56 -10.32
N THR A 52 12.04 -8.29 -10.37
CA THR A 52 11.27 -7.17 -9.82
C THR A 52 9.89 -7.05 -10.47
N HIS A 53 9.80 -7.22 -11.80
CA HIS A 53 8.52 -7.21 -12.49
C HIS A 53 7.61 -8.36 -12.04
N ALA A 54 8.13 -9.59 -11.94
CA ALA A 54 7.36 -10.75 -11.47
C ALA A 54 6.87 -10.57 -10.02
N LEU A 55 7.73 -10.05 -9.14
CA LEU A 55 7.39 -9.80 -7.73
C LEU A 55 6.31 -8.72 -7.57
N SER A 56 6.24 -7.75 -8.48
CA SER A 56 5.24 -6.66 -8.42
C SER A 56 3.79 -7.15 -8.53
N TYR A 57 3.57 -8.36 -9.06
CA TYR A 57 2.23 -8.95 -9.16
C TYR A 57 1.79 -9.71 -7.91
N LEU A 58 2.72 -10.01 -7.01
CA LEU A 58 2.44 -10.82 -5.83
C LEU A 58 1.67 -10.03 -4.79
N ASP A 59 0.80 -10.73 -4.06
CA ASP A 59 0.13 -10.18 -2.89
C ASP A 59 1.03 -10.21 -1.64
N TYR A 60 0.62 -9.49 -0.59
CA TYR A 60 1.35 -9.44 0.68
C TYR A 60 1.67 -10.83 1.25
N PRO A 61 0.71 -11.79 1.35
CA PRO A 61 0.99 -13.12 1.84
C PRO A 61 2.04 -13.86 1.00
N SER A 62 2.01 -13.71 -0.33
CA SER A 62 2.95 -14.39 -1.22
C SER A 62 4.36 -13.81 -1.10
N LEU A 63 4.53 -12.49 -1.00
CA LEU A 63 5.84 -11.88 -0.72
C LEU A 63 6.39 -12.35 0.63
N CYS A 64 5.55 -12.40 1.66
CA CYS A 64 5.96 -12.90 2.98
C CYS A 64 6.41 -14.36 2.92
N ARG A 65 5.61 -15.24 2.29
CA ARG A 65 5.96 -16.65 2.11
C ARG A 65 7.25 -16.83 1.33
N LEU A 66 7.43 -16.11 0.22
CA LEU A 66 8.67 -16.15 -0.57
C LEU A 66 9.88 -15.76 0.27
N SER A 67 9.76 -14.74 1.11
CA SER A 67 10.87 -14.28 1.96
C SER A 67 11.39 -15.35 2.93
N MET A 68 10.58 -16.37 3.22
CA MET A 68 10.87 -17.47 4.14
C MET A 68 11.43 -18.73 3.44
N THR A 69 11.50 -18.76 2.11
CA THR A 69 11.86 -19.98 1.36
C THR A 69 13.36 -20.26 1.34
N ASN A 70 14.16 -19.33 0.82
CA ASN A 70 15.63 -19.41 0.77
C ASN A 70 16.26 -18.01 0.82
N SER A 71 17.59 -17.91 0.89
CA SER A 71 18.30 -16.63 1.02
C SER A 71 18.09 -15.69 -0.18
N LEU A 72 17.99 -16.23 -1.39
CA LEU A 72 17.80 -15.46 -2.62
C LEU A 72 16.38 -14.90 -2.72
N MET A 73 15.37 -15.72 -2.46
CA MET A 73 13.97 -15.28 -2.38
C MET A 73 13.74 -14.33 -1.21
N ARG A 74 14.47 -14.49 -0.10
CA ARG A 74 14.50 -13.50 0.97
C ARG A 74 15.02 -12.16 0.48
N LYS A 75 16.12 -12.13 -0.27
CA LYS A 75 16.66 -10.89 -0.83
C LYS A 75 15.66 -10.26 -1.82
N ALA A 76 15.13 -11.06 -2.74
CA ALA A 76 14.21 -10.61 -3.78
C ALA A 76 12.88 -10.10 -3.20
N ALA A 77 12.26 -10.84 -2.27
CA ALA A 77 11.02 -10.42 -1.59
C ALA A 77 11.21 -9.24 -0.63
N ASN A 78 12.45 -8.88 -0.29
CA ASN A 78 12.77 -7.66 0.47
C ASN A 78 13.23 -6.51 -0.45
N ASP A 79 13.13 -6.66 -1.78
CA ASP A 79 13.36 -5.57 -2.72
C ASP A 79 12.29 -4.49 -2.56
N ASP A 80 12.74 -3.26 -2.34
CA ASP A 80 11.85 -2.15 -1.99
C ASP A 80 10.91 -1.74 -3.14
N ASN A 81 11.28 -2.00 -4.41
CA ASN A 81 10.43 -1.71 -5.56
C ASN A 81 9.21 -2.63 -5.62
N ALA A 82 9.36 -3.89 -5.20
CA ALA A 82 8.23 -4.81 -5.10
C ALA A 82 7.20 -4.30 -4.07
N TRP A 83 7.66 -3.82 -2.92
CA TRP A 83 6.79 -3.22 -1.89
C TRP A 83 6.18 -1.90 -2.33
N LYS A 84 6.92 -1.08 -3.08
CA LYS A 84 6.39 0.15 -3.69
C LYS A 84 5.24 -0.15 -4.66
N ALA A 85 5.44 -1.11 -5.56
CA ALA A 85 4.43 -1.52 -6.52
C ALA A 85 3.18 -2.06 -5.82
N LEU A 86 3.38 -2.92 -4.81
CA LEU A 86 2.28 -3.45 -4.01
C LEU A 86 1.52 -2.36 -3.24
N TYR A 87 2.23 -1.38 -2.67
CA TYR A 87 1.60 -0.24 -2.00
C TYR A 87 0.65 0.53 -2.92
N HIS A 88 1.12 0.87 -4.13
CA HIS A 88 0.32 1.62 -5.10
C HIS A 88 -0.86 0.81 -5.64
N LYS A 89 -0.75 -0.52 -5.65
CA LYS A 89 -1.85 -1.43 -6.00
C LYS A 89 -2.93 -1.45 -4.92
N ASP A 90 -2.55 -1.45 -3.64
CA ASP A 90 -3.48 -1.73 -2.54
C ASP A 90 -4.12 -0.49 -1.90
N PHE A 91 -3.44 0.67 -1.87
CA PHE A 91 -3.90 1.80 -1.04
C PHE A 91 -4.37 3.06 -1.78
N THR A 92 -3.64 3.62 -2.75
CA THR A 92 -4.06 4.86 -3.45
C THR A 92 -3.09 5.33 -4.55
N LEU A 93 -3.59 6.20 -5.44
CA LEU A 93 -2.87 7.00 -6.46
C LEU A 93 -2.35 8.34 -5.91
N GLU A 94 -2.84 8.81 -4.76
CA GLU A 94 -2.26 9.95 -4.06
C GLU A 94 -0.89 9.53 -3.50
N GLN A 95 0.01 10.49 -3.29
CA GLN A 95 1.32 10.26 -2.66
C GLN A 95 2.39 9.59 -3.56
N VAL A 96 2.34 9.81 -4.88
CA VAL A 96 3.36 9.32 -5.86
C VAL A 96 4.79 9.79 -5.54
N SER A 97 4.94 10.94 -4.90
CA SER A 97 6.24 11.55 -4.57
C SER A 97 6.81 11.15 -3.21
N VAL A 98 6.16 10.24 -2.48
CA VAL A 98 6.66 9.81 -1.17
C VAL A 98 7.95 9.03 -1.30
N THR A 99 8.87 9.35 -0.40
CA THR A 99 10.07 8.55 -0.16
C THR A 99 10.06 8.12 1.30
N PRO A 100 9.63 6.89 1.63
CA PRO A 100 9.56 6.45 3.01
C PRO A 100 10.95 6.34 3.65
N VAL A 101 11.11 6.94 4.83
CA VAL A 101 12.42 6.98 5.54
C VAL A 101 12.98 5.60 5.85
N ASN A 102 12.12 4.61 6.08
CA ASN A 102 12.47 3.23 6.43
C ASN A 102 12.20 2.23 5.30
N GLY A 103 12.05 2.71 4.06
CA GLY A 103 11.70 1.90 2.89
C GLY A 103 10.20 1.59 2.76
N TRP A 104 9.80 1.21 1.54
CA TRP A 104 8.44 0.86 1.17
C TRP A 104 7.90 -0.36 1.91
N LYS A 105 8.75 -1.34 2.27
CA LYS A 105 8.30 -2.48 3.07
C LYS A 105 7.77 -2.06 4.43
N ALA A 106 8.52 -1.21 5.15
CA ALA A 106 8.11 -0.72 6.46
C ALA A 106 6.89 0.20 6.35
N TYR A 107 6.85 1.05 5.32
CA TYR A 107 5.72 1.92 5.04
C TYR A 107 4.44 1.12 4.78
N TYR A 108 4.49 0.09 3.92
CA TYR A 108 3.37 -0.80 3.64
C TYR A 108 2.85 -1.50 4.91
N ALA A 109 3.76 -2.01 5.74
CA ALA A 109 3.39 -2.65 7.00
C ALA A 109 2.70 -1.66 7.97
N ALA A 110 3.24 -0.44 8.11
CA ALA A 110 2.65 0.61 8.92
C ALA A 110 1.27 1.02 8.40
N THR A 111 1.11 1.19 7.09
CA THR A 111 -0.18 1.51 6.47
C THR A 111 -1.23 0.44 6.72
N ARG A 112 -0.86 -0.84 6.60
CA ARG A 112 -1.77 -1.95 6.96
C ARG A 112 -2.15 -1.93 8.43
N ALA A 113 -1.20 -1.69 9.33
CA ALA A 113 -1.46 -1.59 10.76
C ALA A 113 -2.44 -0.45 11.06
N ILE A 114 -2.24 0.73 10.47
CA ILE A 114 -3.12 1.89 10.65
C ILE A 114 -4.53 1.63 10.13
N ILE A 115 -4.67 1.03 8.95
CA ILE A 115 -5.99 0.67 8.41
C ILE A 115 -6.68 -0.34 9.32
N SER A 116 -5.94 -1.35 9.83
CA SER A 116 -6.49 -2.33 10.77
C SER A 116 -6.98 -1.68 12.07
N VAL A 117 -6.18 -0.78 12.67
CA VAL A 117 -6.53 -0.08 13.91
C VAL A 117 -7.70 0.88 13.69
N ASN A 118 -7.78 1.53 12.53
CA ASN A 118 -8.91 2.37 12.17
C ASN A 118 -10.20 1.56 11.96
N THR A 119 -10.12 0.37 11.38
CA THR A 119 -11.27 -0.56 11.33
C THR A 119 -11.71 -0.97 12.73
N GLU A 120 -10.76 -1.24 13.62
CA GLU A 120 -11.04 -1.60 15.01
C GLU A 120 -11.77 -0.49 15.77
N PHE A 121 -11.41 0.77 15.55
CA PHE A 121 -12.16 1.92 16.08
C PHE A 121 -13.66 1.86 15.76
N PHE A 122 -14.03 1.55 14.51
CA PHE A 122 -15.43 1.39 14.12
C PHE A 122 -16.06 0.12 14.70
N ASN A 123 -15.28 -0.96 14.90
CA ASN A 123 -15.76 -2.15 15.60
C ASN A 123 -16.15 -1.84 17.04
N ILE A 124 -15.26 -1.17 17.77
CA ILE A 124 -15.46 -0.76 19.16
C ILE A 124 -16.70 0.12 19.30
N ILE A 125 -16.91 1.06 18.36
CA ILE A 125 -18.10 1.92 18.33
C ILE A 125 -19.39 1.08 18.14
N ARG A 126 -19.39 0.15 17.20
CA ARG A 126 -20.55 -0.73 16.94
C ARG A 126 -20.90 -1.57 18.17
N GLU A 127 -19.88 -2.10 18.84
CA GLU A 127 -20.00 -2.97 20.01
C GLU A 127 -20.23 -2.19 21.30
N ARG A 128 -19.99 -0.87 21.28
CA ARG A 128 -20.09 0.04 22.43
C ARG A 128 -19.17 -0.38 23.58
N SER A 129 -17.98 -0.87 23.24
CA SER A 129 -16.99 -1.38 24.18
C SER A 129 -16.14 -0.24 24.74
N LEU A 130 -16.57 0.34 25.87
CA LEU A 130 -15.80 1.40 26.53
C LEU A 130 -14.40 0.92 26.95
N GLN A 131 -14.29 -0.35 27.33
CA GLN A 131 -13.01 -0.96 27.71
C GLN A 131 -12.01 -0.97 26.55
N GLU A 132 -12.42 -1.37 25.35
CA GLU A 132 -11.54 -1.40 24.18
C GLU A 132 -11.28 0.01 23.65
N MET A 133 -12.27 0.90 23.71
CA MET A 133 -12.06 2.33 23.40
C MET A 133 -10.96 2.91 24.30
N ALA A 134 -10.99 2.60 25.60
CA ALA A 134 -9.97 3.01 26.55
C ALA A 134 -8.57 2.46 26.23
N GLN A 135 -8.45 1.26 25.66
CA GLN A 135 -7.17 0.69 25.24
C GLN A 135 -6.66 1.27 23.91
N LEU A 136 -7.57 1.68 23.03
CA LEU A 136 -7.24 2.30 21.74
C LEU A 136 -6.63 3.69 21.92
N TRP A 137 -7.18 4.50 22.83
CA TRP A 137 -6.67 5.85 23.07
C TRP A 137 -5.36 5.85 23.85
N LEU A 138 -4.49 6.80 23.54
CA LEU A 138 -3.29 7.06 24.34
C LEU A 138 -3.71 7.68 25.68
N ASN A 139 -3.23 7.10 26.79
CA ASN A 139 -3.44 7.68 28.11
C ASN A 139 -2.48 8.87 28.33
N SER A 140 -2.89 10.04 27.84
CA SER A 140 -2.14 11.29 27.98
C SER A 140 -3.06 12.50 28.14
N ASP A 141 -2.52 13.62 28.62
CA ASP A 141 -3.25 14.88 28.83
C ASP A 141 -3.48 15.67 27.53
N TYR A 142 -2.68 15.43 26.49
CA TYR A 142 -2.78 16.18 25.25
C TYR A 142 -3.76 15.61 24.23
N VAL A 143 -4.32 14.41 24.43
CA VAL A 143 -5.28 13.83 23.49
C VAL A 143 -6.53 14.71 23.33
N LYS A 144 -7.15 14.68 22.14
CA LYS A 144 -8.28 15.55 21.79
C LYS A 144 -9.38 14.78 21.06
N CYS A 145 -10.62 14.90 21.51
CA CYS A 145 -11.78 14.36 20.79
C CYS A 145 -12.74 15.49 20.44
N ILE A 146 -13.17 15.55 19.18
CA ILE A 146 -14.24 16.43 18.73
C ILE A 146 -15.32 15.54 18.13
N HIS A 147 -16.44 15.45 18.84
CA HIS A 147 -17.62 14.73 18.36
C HIS A 147 -18.37 15.57 17.32
N ALA A 148 -19.25 14.92 16.57
CA ALA A 148 -20.04 15.58 15.54
C ALA A 148 -20.99 16.67 16.07
N SER A 149 -21.24 16.72 17.39
CA SER A 149 -21.92 17.82 18.08
C SER A 149 -21.15 19.14 18.04
N GLY A 150 -19.85 19.10 17.73
CA GLY A 150 -18.93 20.25 17.77
C GLY A 150 -18.26 20.47 19.13
N GLU A 151 -18.53 19.61 20.12
CA GLU A 151 -17.91 19.69 21.45
C GLU A 151 -16.46 19.18 21.43
N LEU A 152 -15.57 19.90 22.13
CA LEU A 152 -14.15 19.56 22.27
C LEU A 152 -13.88 19.00 23.67
N PHE A 153 -13.30 17.80 23.72
CA PHE A 153 -12.87 17.12 24.94
C PHE A 153 -11.33 17.02 24.96
N SER A 154 -10.72 17.38 26.09
CA SER A 154 -9.26 17.48 26.22
C SER A 154 -8.69 16.63 27.34
N GLY A 155 -7.75 15.76 26.98
CA GLY A 155 -7.11 14.83 27.91
C GLY A 155 -7.90 13.54 28.07
N TYR A 156 -7.19 12.46 28.43
CA TYR A 156 -7.73 11.10 28.38
C TYR A 156 -9.05 10.94 29.13
N ASN A 157 -9.16 11.48 30.35
CA ASN A 157 -10.35 11.32 31.18
C ASN A 157 -11.61 11.96 30.56
N GLU A 158 -11.50 13.19 30.03
CA GLU A 158 -12.63 13.86 29.38
C GLU A 158 -13.02 13.13 28.08
N VAL A 159 -12.03 12.66 27.32
CA VAL A 159 -12.29 11.87 26.11
C VAL A 159 -13.02 10.57 26.46
N MET A 160 -12.59 9.83 27.49
CA MET A 160 -13.26 8.59 27.90
C MET A 160 -14.69 8.83 28.40
N GLN A 161 -14.91 9.89 29.19
CA GLN A 161 -16.26 10.28 29.64
C GLN A 161 -17.17 10.63 28.45
N SER A 162 -16.64 11.29 27.42
CA SER A 162 -17.40 11.59 26.21
C SER A 162 -17.85 10.33 25.45
N TRP A 163 -16.99 9.30 25.39
CA TRP A 163 -17.34 8.02 24.75
C TRP A 163 -18.33 7.22 25.57
N GLU A 164 -18.21 7.23 26.90
CA GLU A 164 -19.18 6.61 27.80
C GLU A 164 -20.58 7.21 27.60
N LEU A 165 -20.67 8.55 27.52
CA LEU A 165 -21.92 9.24 27.25
C LEU A 165 -22.50 8.87 25.87
N CYS A 166 -21.65 8.90 24.84
CA CYS A 166 -22.02 8.53 23.46
C CYS A 166 -22.60 7.10 23.39
N PHE A 167 -21.96 6.14 24.05
CA PHE A 167 -22.39 4.73 24.06
C PHE A 167 -23.68 4.48 24.85
N ASN A 168 -24.03 5.36 25.79
CA ASN A 168 -25.23 5.24 26.61
C ASN A 168 -26.48 5.84 25.96
N TRP A 169 -26.33 6.85 25.08
CA TRP A 169 -27.48 7.57 24.50
C TRP A 169 -27.98 7.03 23.17
N GLU A 170 -27.11 6.47 22.33
CA GLU A 170 -27.49 6.11 20.98
C GLU A 170 -27.74 4.60 20.81
N GLN A 171 -28.76 4.26 20.01
CA GLN A 171 -28.90 2.90 19.51
C GLN A 171 -27.70 2.63 18.59
N GLY A 172 -27.06 1.46 18.76
CA GLY A 172 -25.72 1.17 18.24
C GLY A 172 -25.45 1.65 16.81
N PHE A 173 -24.23 2.13 16.58
CA PHE A 173 -23.82 2.69 15.30
C PHE A 173 -23.23 1.60 14.40
N ASP A 174 -23.83 1.39 13.22
CA ASP A 174 -23.22 0.55 12.18
C ASP A 174 -22.82 1.41 10.98
N PHE A 175 -21.60 1.94 11.03
CA PHE A 175 -21.09 2.84 10.01
C PHE A 175 -20.62 2.10 8.76
N GLN A 176 -21.10 2.55 7.59
CA GLN A 176 -20.48 2.25 6.31
C GLN A 176 -19.34 3.25 6.06
N VAL A 177 -18.10 2.78 6.04
CA VAL A 177 -16.90 3.63 5.92
C VAL A 177 -16.35 3.60 4.51
N HIS A 178 -16.22 4.77 3.90
CA HIS A 178 -15.77 4.96 2.53
C HIS A 178 -14.63 5.98 2.44
N ASN A 179 -13.92 5.98 1.31
CA ASN A 179 -12.86 6.93 0.99
C ASN A 179 -11.78 7.02 2.06
N VAL A 180 -11.42 5.89 2.65
CA VAL A 180 -10.33 5.81 3.63
C VAL A 180 -9.02 6.19 2.94
N ARG A 181 -8.35 7.20 3.48
CA ARG A 181 -7.05 7.69 3.04
C ARG A 181 -6.15 7.83 4.25
N SER A 182 -4.99 7.20 4.22
CA SER A 182 -4.03 7.25 5.32
C SER A 182 -2.72 7.91 4.90
N ARG A 183 -2.07 8.52 5.87
CA ARG A 183 -0.72 9.06 5.74
C ARG A 183 0.09 8.69 6.96
N ILE A 184 1.28 8.15 6.73
CA ILE A 184 2.18 7.70 7.78
C ILE A 184 3.42 8.59 7.71
N LEU A 185 3.85 9.07 8.88
CA LEU A 185 5.10 9.79 9.07
C LEU A 185 5.76 9.21 10.32
N THR A 186 6.75 8.34 10.12
CA THR A 186 7.46 7.64 11.20
C THR A 186 6.51 6.94 12.18
N ASP A 187 6.31 7.55 13.34
CA ASP A 187 5.59 7.16 14.52
C ASP A 187 4.26 7.91 14.67
N MET A 188 3.86 8.69 13.67
CA MET A 188 2.56 9.35 13.60
C MET A 188 1.84 8.96 12.31
N ALA A 189 0.52 8.85 12.37
CA ALA A 189 -0.30 8.66 11.19
C ALA A 189 -1.63 9.38 11.32
N TRP A 190 -2.22 9.74 10.19
CA TRP A 190 -3.61 10.19 10.17
C TRP A 190 -4.39 9.48 9.08
N VAL A 191 -5.68 9.32 9.33
CA VAL A 191 -6.65 8.70 8.45
C VAL A 191 -7.80 9.67 8.26
N THR A 192 -8.15 9.96 7.02
CA THR A 192 -9.36 10.70 6.66
C THR A 192 -10.34 9.77 5.97
N MET A 193 -11.63 9.90 6.28
CA MET A 193 -12.67 9.03 5.72
C MET A 193 -14.04 9.70 5.74
N LYS A 194 -14.99 9.08 5.03
CA LYS A 194 -16.42 9.36 5.14
C LYS A 194 -17.09 8.18 5.83
N ALA A 195 -17.87 8.41 6.87
CA ALA A 195 -18.64 7.38 7.55
C ALA A 195 -20.14 7.69 7.44
N TYR A 196 -20.95 6.69 7.08
CA TYR A 196 -22.39 6.84 6.87
C TYR A 196 -23.14 5.96 7.86
N LEU A 197 -24.02 6.56 8.66
CA LEU A 197 -24.90 5.83 9.58
C LEU A 197 -26.24 5.47 8.91
N ASN A 198 -26.79 6.42 8.16
CA ASN A 198 -27.92 6.23 7.25
C ASN A 198 -27.59 6.98 5.95
N VAL A 199 -27.89 6.37 4.80
CA VAL A 199 -27.62 6.94 3.47
C VAL A 199 -28.30 8.30 3.30
N ASP A 200 -29.44 8.51 3.95
CA ASP A 200 -30.25 9.73 3.81
C ASP A 200 -29.74 10.93 4.63
N ALA A 201 -28.92 10.70 5.66
CA ALA A 201 -28.47 11.74 6.60
C ALA A 201 -27.14 12.42 6.20
N GLY A 202 -26.53 12.00 5.09
CA GLY A 202 -25.21 12.46 4.68
C GLY A 202 -24.06 11.84 5.51
N PRO A 203 -22.80 12.01 5.07
CA PRO A 203 -21.65 11.44 5.77
C PRO A 203 -21.19 12.29 6.94
N PHE A 204 -20.63 11.61 7.94
CA PHE A 204 -19.63 12.17 8.83
C PHE A 204 -18.30 12.23 8.10
N LEU A 205 -17.64 13.39 8.16
CA LEU A 205 -16.25 13.56 7.74
C LEU A 205 -15.38 13.35 8.98
N ILE A 206 -14.52 12.33 8.95
CA ILE A 206 -13.74 11.94 10.11
C ILE A 206 -12.25 12.03 9.80
N THR A 207 -11.50 12.62 10.73
CA THR A 207 -10.04 12.55 10.80
C THR A 207 -9.63 11.88 12.10
N ASN A 208 -8.93 10.75 11.99
CA ASN A 208 -8.32 10.06 13.12
C ASN A 208 -6.81 10.22 13.05
N VAL A 209 -6.16 10.56 14.16
CA VAL A 209 -4.70 10.65 14.27
C VAL A 209 -4.22 9.64 15.30
N PHE A 210 -3.14 8.95 14.95
CA PHE A 210 -2.55 7.89 15.73
C PHE A 210 -1.07 8.16 15.96
N GLU A 211 -0.56 7.71 17.10
CA GLU A 211 0.86 7.68 17.42
C GLU A 211 1.30 6.26 17.77
N PHE A 212 2.52 5.90 17.42
CA PHE A 212 3.10 4.59 17.67
C PHE A 212 3.90 4.60 18.97
N HIS A 213 3.38 3.94 20.00
CA HIS A 213 4.01 3.82 21.31
C HIS A 213 4.17 2.35 21.69
N ASN A 214 5.38 1.96 22.11
CA ASN A 214 5.66 0.63 22.67
C ASN A 214 5.15 -0.54 21.81
N GLY A 215 5.30 -0.45 20.48
CA GLY A 215 4.91 -1.51 19.56
C GLY A 215 3.44 -1.48 19.13
N ARG A 216 2.65 -0.48 19.54
CA ARG A 216 1.23 -0.36 19.19
C ARG A 216 0.87 1.06 18.74
N TRP A 217 -0.11 1.16 17.85
CA TRP A 217 -0.71 2.43 17.47
C TRP A 217 -1.82 2.80 18.45
N HIS A 218 -1.76 4.02 18.95
CA HIS A 218 -2.74 4.60 19.87
C HIS A 218 -3.40 5.81 19.22
N MET A 219 -4.71 5.97 19.41
CA MET A 219 -5.42 7.17 18.98
C MET A 219 -5.05 8.35 19.89
N VAL A 220 -4.69 9.47 19.29
CA VAL A 220 -4.38 10.72 20.00
C VAL A 220 -5.33 11.86 19.62
N HIS A 221 -5.96 11.76 18.45
CA HIS A 221 -6.99 12.70 18.03
C HIS A 221 -8.10 12.01 17.24
N HIS A 222 -9.33 12.38 17.54
CA HIS A 222 -10.51 12.08 16.75
C HIS A 222 -11.25 13.39 16.48
N HIS A 223 -11.61 13.63 15.23
CA HIS A 223 -12.51 14.72 14.88
C HIS A 223 -13.52 14.19 13.87
N SER A 224 -14.80 14.31 14.24
CA SER A 224 -15.94 14.05 13.38
C SER A 224 -16.74 15.32 13.17
N SER A 225 -17.14 15.59 11.93
CA SER A 225 -18.05 16.68 11.59
C SER A 225 -19.14 16.18 10.66
N VAL A 226 -20.36 16.70 10.80
CA VAL A 226 -21.44 16.45 9.84
C VAL A 226 -21.26 17.29 8.59
N MET A 227 -21.48 16.70 7.42
CA MET A 227 -21.68 17.49 6.20
C MET A 227 -23.16 17.85 6.10
N LEU A 228 -23.51 19.12 6.34
CA LEU A 228 -24.84 19.61 6.00
C LEU A 228 -24.96 19.62 4.48
N THR A 229 -25.65 18.63 3.91
CA THR A 229 -26.11 18.73 2.53
C THR A 229 -27.31 19.67 2.53
N ASP A 230 -27.06 20.96 2.32
CA ASP A 230 -28.13 21.86 1.91
C ASP A 230 -28.79 21.25 0.67
N GLY A 231 -30.12 21.12 0.68
CA GLY A 231 -30.92 20.51 -0.39
C GLY A 231 -30.93 21.30 -1.71
N VAL A 232 -29.78 21.81 -2.15
CA VAL A 232 -29.62 22.59 -3.37
C VAL A 232 -28.55 21.93 -4.24
N ASN A 233 -29.01 21.08 -5.16
CA ASN A 233 -28.39 20.67 -6.41
C ASN A 233 -26.86 20.80 -6.50
N GLN A 234 -26.13 19.72 -6.21
CA GLN A 234 -24.82 19.47 -6.84
C GLN A 234 -24.98 18.54 -8.03
N GLN A 235 -25.41 19.12 -9.15
CA GLN A 235 -24.96 18.70 -10.48
C GLN A 235 -23.80 19.62 -10.86
N VAL A 236 -22.56 19.15 -10.74
CA VAL A 236 -21.46 19.37 -11.70
C VAL A 236 -20.50 18.19 -11.58
#